data_AF-A0A2D4XDZ2-F1
#
_entry.id   AF-A0A2D4XDZ2-F1
#
_cell.length_a   1.000
_cell.length_b   1.000
_cell.length_c   1.000
_cell.angle_alpha   90.00
_cell.angle_beta   90.00
_cell.angle_gamma   90.00
#
_symmetry.space_group_name_H-M   'P 1'
#
loop_
_entity.id
_entity.type
_entity.pdbx_description
1 polymer ?
#
loop_
_entity_poly.entity_id
_entity_poly.type
_entity_poly.pdbx_seq_one_letter_code
_entity_poly.pdbx_strand_id
1 'polypeptide(L)'
;MLTKNKVTDLLLLLSLFCYGLDSYSVLGIPVSWVGLVAIFTIAIMRDYKILLNFNLYFLLALFLAPSFIDLIPLGIDGFDQNLLLRLFNIASFLVVIHFAMGYFKSNSNENFLNLLQKLILIFSIYAIYVYFAQIYDLPEVIRNRSNTGLLGDSLQTTFWQYEPHRAMGSFREPVLLSSMLLPLYLLYLFTAEKFNIVTVIVTSLAIGLTRSDLVRIYCLVLLLVLIINYFKRKIIHQAIFPILLILLFSLIGIKECDLNPQSEDCITSNIKSSSIEAVIFSDIGETLAIGSDRSNVVDYFIFSFKSLSPQGITNINSGFSNYLSQEIQQEMYFTNRSLPNYLLKRFEAKNFGTGNYSLLKYSPNVQNLFVNNALSLGAPFVAILFVIFMNFWISEKKDLNFYIFLCILLFFSITPIEEFNTFSALIIGAGYNMILKDKSNR
;
A
#
# COMPACT_ATOMS: atom_id res chain seq x y z
N MET A 1 -15.07 -16.52 28.27
CA MET A 1 -14.71 -16.64 26.83
C MET A 1 -15.15 -15.41 26.04
N LEU A 2 -16.43 -15.01 26.14
CA LEU A 2 -17.00 -13.86 25.43
C LEU A 2 -16.32 -12.51 25.75
N THR A 3 -16.00 -12.25 27.02
CA THR A 3 -15.27 -11.04 27.46
C THR A 3 -13.84 -10.98 26.92
N LYS A 4 -13.13 -12.12 26.94
CA LYS A 4 -11.75 -12.23 26.42
C LYS A 4 -11.68 -11.94 24.91
N ASN A 5 -12.69 -12.36 24.14
CA ASN A 5 -12.77 -12.08 22.70
C ASN A 5 -13.06 -10.60 22.45
N LYS A 6 -14.02 -10.00 23.17
CA LYS A 6 -14.29 -8.55 23.05
C LYS A 6 -13.06 -7.68 23.34
N VAL A 7 -12.26 -8.05 24.35
CA VAL A 7 -10.99 -7.39 24.65
C VAL A 7 -9.97 -7.59 23.53
N THR A 8 -9.88 -8.81 22.98
CA THR A 8 -8.97 -9.09 21.85
C THR A 8 -9.34 -8.25 20.63
N ASP A 9 -10.62 -8.17 20.28
CA ASP A 9 -11.10 -7.33 19.18
C ASP A 9 -10.74 -5.86 19.42
N LEU A 10 -11.02 -5.33 20.61
CA LEU A 10 -10.69 -3.95 20.96
C LEU A 10 -9.19 -3.67 20.81
N LEU A 11 -8.33 -4.56 21.31
CA LEU A 11 -6.87 -4.41 21.20
C LEU A 11 -6.39 -4.50 19.74
N LEU A 12 -6.97 -5.38 18.93
CA LEU A 12 -6.66 -5.46 17.49
C LEU A 12 -7.04 -4.15 16.79
N LEU A 13 -8.23 -3.60 17.06
CA LEU A 13 -8.65 -2.34 16.46
C LEU A 13 -7.84 -1.14 16.94
N LEU A 14 -7.41 -1.13 18.21
CA LEU A 14 -6.50 -0.10 18.73
C LEU A 14 -5.12 -0.20 18.08
N SER A 15 -4.64 -1.42 17.82
CA SER A 15 -3.39 -1.65 17.09
C SER A 15 -3.50 -1.19 15.62
N LEU A 16 -4.64 -1.45 14.97
CA LEU A 16 -4.94 -0.93 13.63
C LEU A 16 -5.06 0.60 13.62
N PHE A 17 -5.58 1.20 14.69
CA PHE A 17 -5.59 2.65 14.86
C PHE A 17 -4.16 3.20 14.91
N CYS A 18 -3.26 2.60 15.71
CA CYS A 18 -1.85 2.98 15.72
C CYS A 18 -1.18 2.79 14.35
N TYR A 19 -1.51 1.71 13.62
CA TYR A 19 -1.01 1.50 12.25
C TYR A 19 -1.39 2.64 11.31
N GLY A 20 -2.61 3.19 11.42
CA GLY A 20 -3.06 4.29 10.58
C GLY A 20 -2.48 5.66 10.92
N LEU A 21 -1.72 5.79 12.01
CA LEU A 21 -1.00 7.01 12.40
C LEU A 21 0.40 7.07 11.78
N ASP A 22 0.53 6.73 10.49
CA ASP A 22 1.83 6.51 9.84
C ASP A 22 2.71 7.76 9.73
N SER A 23 2.12 8.96 9.79
CA SER A 23 2.86 10.23 9.75
C SER A 23 3.44 10.69 11.08
N TYR A 24 3.24 9.91 12.14
CA TYR A 24 3.66 10.26 13.49
C TYR A 24 4.75 9.32 14.02
N SER A 25 5.66 9.90 14.78
CA SER A 25 6.68 9.19 15.55
C SER A 25 6.69 9.69 17.00
N VAL A 26 7.00 8.80 17.94
CA VAL A 26 7.17 9.12 19.36
C VAL A 26 8.54 8.63 19.78
N LEU A 27 9.38 9.54 20.31
CA LEU A 27 10.78 9.24 20.67
C LEU A 27 11.58 8.60 19.52
N GLY A 28 11.31 9.02 18.28
CA GLY A 28 11.95 8.48 17.07
C GLY A 28 11.39 7.14 16.56
N ILE A 29 10.43 6.53 17.28
CA ILE A 29 9.80 5.28 16.86
C ILE A 29 8.50 5.59 16.10
N PRO A 30 8.32 5.10 14.85
CA PRO A 30 7.08 5.27 14.12
C PRO A 30 5.87 4.64 14.85
N VAL A 31 4.78 5.38 14.98
CA VAL A 31 3.56 4.88 15.64
C VAL A 31 2.97 3.70 14.86
N SER A 32 3.12 3.69 13.54
CA SER A 32 2.67 2.57 12.71
C SER A 32 3.38 1.25 13.02
N TRP A 33 4.67 1.30 13.39
CA TRP A 33 5.42 0.12 13.81
C TRP A 33 4.95 -0.41 15.17
N VAL A 34 4.61 0.49 16.10
CA VAL A 34 4.00 0.10 17.38
C VAL A 34 2.70 -0.66 17.13
N GLY A 35 1.87 -0.21 16.19
CA GLY A 35 0.66 -0.93 15.76
C GLY A 35 0.94 -2.32 15.21
N LEU A 36 1.95 -2.47 14.35
CA LEU A 36 2.32 -3.77 13.77
C LEU A 36 2.82 -4.76 14.83
N VAL A 37 3.68 -4.31 15.75
CA VAL A 37 4.18 -5.11 16.88
C VAL A 37 3.05 -5.45 17.84
N ALA A 38 2.11 -4.54 18.08
CA ALA A 38 0.94 -4.80 18.92
C ALA A 38 0.07 -5.93 18.34
N ILE A 39 -0.20 -5.97 17.03
CA ILE A 39 -0.92 -7.09 16.39
C ILE A 39 -0.19 -8.42 16.61
N PHE A 40 1.13 -8.43 16.42
CA PHE A 40 1.97 -9.61 16.64
C PHE A 40 1.94 -10.11 18.09
N THR A 41 2.10 -9.20 19.05
CA THR A 41 2.07 -9.54 20.48
C THR A 41 0.70 -10.06 20.92
N ILE A 42 -0.39 -9.48 20.41
CA ILE A 42 -1.76 -9.99 20.67
C ILE A 42 -1.90 -11.43 20.14
N ALA A 43 -1.40 -11.71 18.93
CA ALA A 43 -1.45 -13.05 18.35
C ALA A 43 -0.75 -14.09 19.25
N ILE A 44 0.45 -13.79 19.72
CA ILE A 44 1.23 -14.67 20.61
C ILE A 44 0.56 -14.81 21.98
N MET A 45 0.09 -13.72 22.58
CA MET A 45 -0.56 -13.76 23.90
C MET A 45 -1.86 -14.58 23.85
N ARG A 46 -2.54 -14.60 22.70
CA ARG A 46 -3.77 -15.35 22.54
C ARG A 46 -3.52 -16.84 22.30
N ASP A 47 -2.48 -17.17 21.53
CA ASP A 47 -2.10 -18.55 21.25
C ASP A 47 -0.57 -18.70 21.11
N TYR A 48 0.12 -18.87 22.23
CA TYR A 48 1.57 -19.02 22.26
C TYR A 48 2.05 -20.29 21.55
N LYS A 49 1.18 -21.30 21.43
CA LYS A 49 1.52 -22.58 20.78
C LYS A 49 1.80 -22.41 19.29
N ILE A 50 1.38 -21.30 18.69
CA ILE A 50 1.73 -20.94 17.31
C ILE A 50 3.25 -20.89 17.13
N LEU A 51 3.98 -20.40 18.13
CA LEU A 51 5.45 -20.38 18.12
C LEU A 51 6.07 -21.78 18.25
N LEU A 52 5.31 -22.82 18.56
CA LEU A 52 5.80 -24.20 18.63
C LEU A 52 5.43 -25.01 17.38
N ASN A 53 4.82 -24.38 16.38
CA ASN A 53 4.34 -25.06 15.20
C ASN A 53 5.48 -25.30 14.19
N PHE A 54 5.93 -26.56 14.09
CA PHE A 54 6.97 -26.98 13.14
C PHE A 54 6.67 -26.61 11.68
N ASN A 55 5.41 -26.61 11.26
CA ASN A 55 5.05 -26.24 9.88
C ASN A 55 5.33 -24.76 9.60
N LEU A 56 5.21 -23.90 10.62
CA LEU A 56 5.49 -22.47 10.51
C LEU A 56 7.00 -22.25 10.33
N TYR A 57 7.83 -22.96 11.09
CA TYR A 57 9.28 -22.93 10.93
C TYR A 57 9.75 -23.50 9.59
N PHE A 58 9.12 -24.56 9.10
CA PHE A 58 9.39 -25.10 7.78
C PHE A 58 9.07 -24.08 6.68
N LEU A 59 7.92 -23.42 6.76
CA LEU A 59 7.57 -22.33 5.84
C LEU A 59 8.59 -21.19 5.92
N LEU A 60 8.94 -20.73 7.12
CA LEU A 60 9.96 -19.70 7.31
C LEU A 60 11.30 -20.07 6.66
N ALA A 61 11.78 -21.29 6.91
CA ALA A 61 13.03 -21.78 6.32
C ALA A 61 12.94 -21.82 4.79
N LEU A 62 11.81 -22.27 4.23
CA LEU A 62 11.58 -22.32 2.78
C LEU A 62 11.51 -20.92 2.16
N PHE A 63 10.84 -19.97 2.83
CA PHE A 63 10.72 -18.58 2.38
C PHE A 63 12.06 -17.84 2.43
N LEU A 64 12.86 -18.06 3.48
CA LEU A 64 14.10 -17.32 3.70
C LEU A 64 15.35 -18.02 3.15
N ALA A 65 15.28 -19.29 2.74
CA ALA A 65 16.43 -20.03 2.23
C ALA A 65 17.19 -19.30 1.11
N PRO A 66 16.53 -18.70 0.10
CA PRO A 66 17.24 -17.95 -0.95
C PRO A 66 18.01 -16.76 -0.38
N SER A 67 17.39 -16.01 0.53
CA SER A 67 18.02 -14.85 1.17
C SER A 67 19.16 -15.21 2.11
N PHE A 68 19.09 -16.36 2.80
CA PHE A 68 20.18 -16.82 3.67
C PHE A 68 21.42 -17.21 2.87
N ILE A 69 21.26 -17.78 1.67
CA ILE A 69 22.40 -18.12 0.81
C ILE A 69 23.17 -16.85 0.40
N ASP A 70 22.46 -15.77 0.11
CA ASP A 70 23.06 -14.47 -0.23
C ASP A 70 23.71 -13.76 0.96
N LEU A 71 23.35 -14.15 2.20
CA LEU A 71 23.93 -13.62 3.45
C LEU A 71 25.21 -14.34 3.88
N ILE A 72 25.42 -15.59 3.46
CA ILE A 72 26.62 -16.38 3.81
C ILE A 72 27.94 -15.66 3.42
N PRO A 73 28.07 -15.03 2.24
CA PRO A 73 29.28 -14.32 1.85
C PRO A 73 29.55 -13.04 2.64
N LEU A 74 28.51 -12.42 3.23
CA LEU A 74 28.60 -11.13 3.92
C LEU A 74 29.09 -11.26 5.38
N GLY A 75 28.97 -12.44 5.99
CA GLY A 75 29.38 -12.67 7.38
C GLY A 75 28.53 -11.92 8.41
N ILE A 76 29.05 -11.78 9.64
CA ILE A 76 28.32 -11.13 10.76
C ILE A 76 28.10 -9.62 10.50
N ASP A 77 29.00 -8.99 9.74
CA ASP A 77 28.92 -7.57 9.37
C ASP A 77 27.75 -7.28 8.40
N GLY A 78 27.15 -8.32 7.80
CA GLY A 78 25.94 -8.21 6.98
C GLY A 78 24.62 -8.09 7.75
N PHE A 79 24.63 -8.28 9.09
CA PHE A 79 23.43 -8.12 9.92
C PHE A 79 23.20 -6.65 10.30
N ASP A 80 22.60 -5.89 9.39
CA ASP A 80 22.19 -4.52 9.67
C ASP A 80 20.77 -4.43 10.29
N GLN A 81 20.43 -3.25 10.80
CA GLN A 81 19.10 -3.00 11.42
C GLN A 81 17.96 -3.16 10.41
N ASN A 82 18.20 -2.83 9.13
CA ASN A 82 17.20 -2.96 8.08
C ASN A 82 16.85 -4.43 7.86
N LEU A 83 17.84 -5.31 7.69
CA LEU A 83 17.66 -6.74 7.55
C LEU A 83 16.86 -7.33 8.71
N LEU A 84 17.18 -6.97 9.95
CA LEU A 84 16.45 -7.45 11.13
C LEU A 84 14.96 -7.05 11.10
N LEU A 85 14.67 -5.82 10.68
CA LEU A 85 13.29 -5.34 10.53
C LEU A 85 12.56 -6.09 9.40
N ARG A 86 13.22 -6.32 8.26
CA ARG A 86 12.64 -7.09 7.14
C ARG A 86 12.33 -8.54 7.53
N LEU A 87 13.26 -9.19 8.23
CA LEU A 87 13.07 -10.55 8.75
C LEU A 87 11.94 -10.60 9.78
N PHE A 88 11.86 -9.60 10.66
CA PHE A 88 10.76 -9.49 11.63
C PHE A 88 9.40 -9.33 10.92
N ASN A 89 9.30 -8.53 9.86
CA ASN A 89 8.07 -8.35 9.09
C ASN A 89 7.58 -9.67 8.46
N ILE A 90 8.48 -10.44 7.82
CA ILE A 90 8.16 -11.74 7.24
C ILE A 90 7.73 -12.74 8.33
N ALA A 91 8.47 -12.84 9.43
CA ALA A 91 8.16 -13.77 10.51
C ALA A 91 6.86 -13.43 11.23
N SER A 92 6.66 -12.14 11.54
CA SER A 92 5.43 -11.66 12.17
C SER A 92 4.21 -11.83 11.25
N PHE A 93 4.36 -11.67 9.93
CA PHE A 93 3.30 -11.97 8.96
C PHE A 93 2.84 -13.42 9.07
N LEU A 94 3.76 -14.39 9.06
CA LEU A 94 3.42 -15.83 9.13
C LEU A 94 2.77 -16.24 10.45
N VAL A 95 3.19 -15.65 11.57
CA VAL A 95 2.56 -15.87 12.88
C VAL A 95 1.14 -15.28 12.92
N VAL A 96 0.98 -14.04 12.46
CA VAL A 96 -0.30 -13.34 12.51
C VAL A 96 -1.32 -13.93 11.54
N ILE A 97 -0.92 -14.38 10.34
CA ILE A 97 -1.86 -14.99 9.39
C ILE A 97 -2.40 -16.30 9.95
N HIS A 98 -1.55 -17.13 10.57
CA HIS A 98 -1.97 -18.36 11.24
C HIS A 98 -2.95 -18.07 12.39
N PHE A 99 -2.62 -17.09 13.23
CA PHE A 99 -3.49 -16.61 14.30
C PHE A 99 -4.85 -16.13 13.76
N ALA A 100 -4.86 -15.25 12.75
CA ALA A 100 -6.07 -14.67 12.18
C ALA A 100 -6.96 -15.76 11.57
N MET A 101 -6.37 -16.74 10.87
CA MET A 101 -7.09 -17.89 10.34
C MET A 101 -7.73 -18.76 11.42
N GLY A 102 -7.15 -18.87 12.63
CA GLY A 102 -7.77 -19.57 13.75
C GLY A 102 -8.82 -18.73 14.50
N TYR A 103 -8.51 -17.45 14.72
CA TYR A 103 -9.32 -16.54 15.54
C TYR A 103 -10.67 -16.22 14.92
N PHE A 104 -10.71 -15.84 13.64
CA PHE A 104 -11.94 -15.46 12.94
C PHE A 104 -12.81 -16.64 12.52
N LYS A 105 -12.27 -17.86 12.58
CA LYS A 105 -13.05 -19.10 12.39
C LYS A 105 -13.83 -19.51 13.64
N SER A 106 -13.25 -19.27 14.82
CA SER A 106 -13.72 -19.85 16.09
C SER A 106 -14.62 -18.91 16.90
N ASN A 107 -14.68 -17.63 16.56
CA ASN A 107 -15.34 -16.61 17.35
C ASN A 107 -16.43 -15.89 16.54
N SER A 108 -17.40 -15.29 17.24
CA SER A 108 -18.36 -14.41 16.60
C SER A 108 -17.66 -13.12 16.14
N ASN A 109 -17.83 -12.80 14.86
CA ASN A 109 -17.13 -11.69 14.23
C ASN A 109 -17.90 -10.34 14.35
N GLU A 110 -19.09 -10.36 14.94
CA GLU A 110 -19.98 -9.17 15.05
C GLU A 110 -19.33 -8.00 15.80
N ASN A 111 -18.68 -8.28 16.93
CA ASN A 111 -18.04 -7.23 17.73
C ASN A 111 -16.85 -6.61 16.99
N PHE A 112 -16.02 -7.44 16.36
CA PHE A 112 -14.94 -7.00 15.49
C PHE A 112 -15.45 -6.11 14.36
N LEU A 113 -16.52 -6.51 13.66
CA LEU A 113 -17.11 -5.73 12.57
C LEU A 113 -17.70 -4.39 13.02
N ASN A 114 -18.36 -4.35 14.18
CA ASN A 114 -18.88 -3.11 14.74
C ASN A 114 -17.77 -2.13 15.11
N LEU A 115 -16.64 -2.62 15.65
CA LEU A 115 -15.49 -1.78 15.96
C LEU A 115 -14.73 -1.37 14.68
N LEU A 116 -14.62 -2.26 13.69
CA LEU A 116 -14.04 -1.99 12.39
C LEU A 116 -14.78 -0.87 11.66
N GLN A 117 -16.12 -0.90 11.65
CA GLN A 117 -16.93 0.17 11.07
C GLN A 117 -16.58 1.54 11.69
N LYS A 118 -16.47 1.61 13.02
CA LYS A 118 -16.12 2.84 13.73
C LYS A 118 -14.71 3.31 13.38
N LEU A 119 -13.75 2.38 13.30
CA LEU A 119 -12.37 2.69 12.93
C LEU A 119 -12.29 3.30 11.52
N ILE A 120 -12.93 2.68 10.54
CA ILE A 120 -12.96 3.17 9.15
C ILE A 120 -13.61 4.55 9.10
N LEU A 121 -14.69 4.77 9.86
CA LEU A 121 -15.35 6.08 9.93
C LEU A 121 -14.44 7.16 10.55
N ILE A 122 -13.74 6.86 11.64
CA ILE A 122 -12.81 7.79 12.30
C ILE A 122 -11.73 8.25 11.31
N PHE A 123 -11.05 7.31 10.64
CA PHE A 123 -10.01 7.66 9.67
C PHE A 123 -10.56 8.45 8.49
N SER A 124 -11.77 8.15 8.04
CA SER A 124 -12.36 8.84 6.88
C SER A 124 -12.77 10.26 7.22
N ILE A 125 -13.39 10.48 8.40
CA ILE A 125 -13.69 11.83 8.90
C ILE A 125 -12.40 12.62 9.07
N TYR A 126 -11.37 12.01 9.67
CA TYR A 126 -10.08 12.66 9.86
C TYR A 126 -9.41 13.00 8.52
N ALA A 127 -9.45 12.10 7.54
CA ALA A 127 -8.89 12.36 6.21
C ALA A 127 -9.59 13.52 5.49
N ILE A 128 -10.92 13.60 5.57
CA ILE A 128 -11.70 14.71 5.01
C ILE A 128 -11.38 16.01 5.76
N TYR A 129 -11.26 15.96 7.09
CA TYR A 129 -10.87 17.12 7.89
C TYR A 129 -9.50 17.65 7.44
N VAL A 130 -8.48 16.79 7.37
CA VAL A 130 -7.13 17.16 6.95
C VAL A 130 -7.12 17.72 5.53
N TYR A 131 -7.90 17.13 4.62
CA TYR A 131 -8.06 17.62 3.24
C TYR A 131 -8.56 19.08 3.20
N PHE A 132 -9.60 19.40 3.98
CA PHE A 132 -10.08 20.78 4.07
C PHE A 132 -9.14 21.68 4.86
N ALA A 133 -8.47 21.15 5.88
CA ALA A 133 -7.57 21.93 6.70
C ALA A 133 -6.37 22.43 5.90
N GLN A 134 -5.85 21.61 4.99
CA GLN A 134 -4.75 22.00 4.11
C GLN A 134 -5.16 23.05 3.09
N ILE A 135 -6.35 22.92 2.49
CA ILE A 135 -6.82 23.90 1.50
C ILE A 135 -7.08 25.29 2.12
N TYR A 136 -7.55 25.33 3.37
CA TYR A 136 -7.98 26.57 4.04
C TYR A 136 -7.05 27.01 5.18
N ASP A 137 -5.85 26.44 5.30
CA ASP A 137 -4.88 26.74 6.36
C ASP A 137 -5.45 26.61 7.79
N LEU A 138 -6.37 25.65 8.00
CA LEU A 138 -6.92 25.35 9.32
C LEU A 138 -5.93 24.52 10.15
N PRO A 139 -6.00 24.57 11.49
CA PRO A 139 -5.04 23.86 12.34
C PRO A 139 -5.11 22.34 12.14
N GLU A 140 -3.99 21.73 11.77
CA GLU A 140 -3.83 20.27 11.75
C GLU A 140 -2.91 19.77 12.86
N VAL A 141 -2.94 18.46 13.10
CA VAL A 141 -2.01 17.83 14.04
C VAL A 141 -0.64 17.74 13.35
N ILE A 142 0.32 18.51 13.88
CA ILE A 142 1.67 18.64 13.32
C ILE A 142 2.30 17.26 13.14
N ARG A 143 2.75 17.01 11.92
CA ARG A 143 3.30 15.74 11.47
C ARG A 143 4.82 15.80 11.67
N ASN A 144 5.39 14.73 12.24
CA ASN A 144 6.78 14.74 12.71
C ASN A 144 7.59 13.57 12.15
N ARG A 145 7.17 13.01 11.02
CA ARG A 145 7.88 11.97 10.28
C ARG A 145 8.04 12.39 8.83
N SER A 146 9.22 12.17 8.27
CA SER A 146 9.54 12.51 6.89
C SER A 146 8.70 11.71 5.88
N ASN A 147 8.51 12.31 4.69
CA ASN A 147 7.90 11.65 3.53
C ASN A 147 8.74 10.46 3.04
N THR A 148 8.17 9.66 2.13
CA THR A 148 8.91 8.53 1.53
C THR A 148 9.65 8.90 0.24
N GLY A 149 9.71 10.20 -0.07
CA GLY A 149 10.44 10.74 -1.23
C GLY A 149 11.96 10.58 -1.11
N LEU A 150 12.65 10.66 -2.26
CA LEU A 150 14.11 10.48 -2.35
C LEU A 150 14.91 11.47 -1.49
N LEU A 151 14.38 12.67 -1.29
CA LEU A 151 15.02 13.72 -0.50
C LEU A 151 14.58 13.59 0.96
N GLY A 152 15.02 12.55 1.66
CA GLY A 152 14.55 12.12 2.99
C GLY A 152 14.51 13.18 4.12
N ASP A 153 15.10 14.35 3.90
CA ASP A 153 15.09 15.52 4.81
C ASP A 153 14.12 16.64 4.39
N SER A 154 13.40 16.48 3.27
CA SER A 154 12.42 17.48 2.85
C SER A 154 11.23 17.48 3.80
N LEU A 155 10.85 18.66 4.29
CA LEU A 155 9.56 18.88 4.94
C LEU A 155 8.46 18.20 4.12
N GLN A 156 7.53 17.55 4.80
CA GLN A 156 6.43 16.89 4.14
C GLN A 156 5.65 17.91 3.29
N THR A 157 5.78 17.83 1.97
CA THR A 157 5.03 18.69 1.05
C THR A 157 3.58 18.21 1.01
N THR A 158 2.69 19.02 1.55
CA THR A 158 1.23 18.81 1.54
C THR A 158 0.56 19.51 0.36
N PHE A 159 1.33 20.34 -0.35
CA PHE A 159 0.89 21.17 -1.44
C PHE A 159 1.45 20.68 -2.77
N TRP A 160 0.58 20.63 -3.79
CA TRP A 160 0.93 20.32 -5.16
C TRP A 160 0.56 21.49 -6.07
N GLN A 161 1.56 22.21 -6.55
CA GLN A 161 1.40 23.46 -7.31
C GLN A 161 0.50 23.34 -8.56
N TYR A 162 0.61 22.22 -9.28
CA TYR A 162 -0.08 22.02 -10.55
C TYR A 162 -0.97 20.77 -10.57
N GLU A 163 -1.02 20.02 -9.47
CA GLU A 163 -1.85 18.84 -9.35
C GLU A 163 -3.00 19.12 -8.38
N PRO A 164 -4.18 18.53 -8.60
CA PRO A 164 -5.25 18.71 -7.64
C PRO A 164 -4.92 18.12 -6.28
N HIS A 165 -5.33 18.82 -5.23
CA HIS A 165 -5.07 18.45 -3.84
C HIS A 165 -5.63 17.06 -3.53
N ARG A 166 -4.89 16.27 -2.74
CA ARG A 166 -5.16 14.84 -2.48
C ARG A 166 -5.29 14.54 -1.00
N ALA A 167 -6.29 13.74 -0.64
CA ALA A 167 -6.47 13.33 0.75
C ALA A 167 -5.37 12.35 1.19
N MET A 168 -4.74 12.63 2.32
CA MET A 168 -3.76 11.74 2.97
C MET A 168 -4.05 11.47 4.45
N GLY A 169 -4.85 12.30 5.12
CA GLY A 169 -5.23 12.12 6.52
C GLY A 169 -4.01 11.99 7.42
N SER A 170 -3.93 10.90 8.19
CA SER A 170 -2.81 10.63 9.11
C SER A 170 -1.61 9.94 8.47
N PHE A 171 -1.58 9.80 7.14
CA PHE A 171 -0.54 9.09 6.39
C PHE A 171 0.39 10.01 5.65
N ARG A 172 1.65 9.58 5.54
CA ARG A 172 2.70 10.28 4.81
C ARG A 172 2.36 10.55 3.35
N GLU A 173 1.54 9.72 2.72
CA GLU A 173 1.16 9.85 1.32
C GLU A 173 -0.30 9.44 1.07
N PRO A 174 -0.99 10.04 0.08
CA PRO A 174 -2.36 9.66 -0.29
C PRO A 174 -2.54 8.17 -0.61
N VAL A 175 -1.53 7.55 -1.25
CA VAL A 175 -1.57 6.14 -1.63
C VAL A 175 -1.44 5.20 -0.41
N LEU A 176 -0.78 5.64 0.66
CA LEU A 176 -0.66 4.86 1.89
C LEU A 176 -2.00 4.85 2.65
N LEU A 177 -2.71 5.99 2.68
CA LEU A 177 -4.08 6.06 3.20
C LEU A 177 -4.98 5.06 2.48
N SER A 178 -4.97 5.07 1.14
CA SER A 178 -5.82 4.14 0.37
C SER A 178 -5.40 2.68 0.54
N SER A 179 -4.10 2.40 0.68
CA SER A 179 -3.56 1.05 0.92
C SER A 179 -4.02 0.43 2.24
N MET A 180 -4.29 1.24 3.28
CA MET A 180 -4.88 0.75 4.53
C MET A 180 -6.41 0.75 4.48
N LEU A 181 -7.01 1.86 4.05
CA LEU A 181 -8.45 2.09 4.22
C LEU A 181 -9.29 1.23 3.29
N LEU A 182 -8.88 1.04 2.02
CA LEU A 182 -9.63 0.25 1.05
C LEU A 182 -9.79 -1.23 1.47
N PRO A 183 -8.74 -1.98 1.85
CA PRO A 183 -8.91 -3.39 2.20
C PRO A 183 -9.72 -3.59 3.49
N LEU A 184 -9.61 -2.68 4.48
CA LEU A 184 -10.49 -2.65 5.65
C LEU A 184 -11.96 -2.42 5.25
N TYR A 185 -12.18 -1.47 4.33
CA TYR A 185 -13.50 -1.15 3.82
C TYR A 185 -14.12 -2.30 3.03
N LEU A 186 -13.34 -2.98 2.18
CA LEU A 186 -13.79 -4.17 1.46
C LEU A 186 -14.14 -5.30 2.41
N LEU A 187 -13.31 -5.55 3.44
CA LEU A 187 -13.63 -6.54 4.46
C LEU A 187 -15.00 -6.23 5.06
N TYR A 188 -15.23 -5.00 5.53
CA TYR A 188 -16.52 -4.57 6.07
C TYR A 188 -17.69 -4.74 5.07
N LEU A 189 -17.55 -4.29 3.82
CA LEU A 189 -18.60 -4.32 2.80
C LEU A 189 -19.05 -5.75 2.43
N PHE A 190 -18.14 -6.72 2.45
CA PHE A 190 -18.44 -8.09 2.03
C PHE A 190 -18.78 -9.04 3.19
N THR A 191 -18.50 -8.64 4.43
CA THR A 191 -18.80 -9.43 5.62
C THR A 191 -20.01 -8.93 6.40
N ALA A 192 -20.28 -7.62 6.44
CA ALA A 192 -21.41 -7.08 7.18
C ALA A 192 -22.75 -7.46 6.54
N GLU A 193 -23.73 -7.86 7.35
CA GLU A 193 -25.08 -8.19 6.84
C GLU A 193 -25.82 -6.94 6.33
N LYS A 194 -25.59 -5.79 6.98
CA LYS A 194 -26.10 -4.48 6.58
C LYS A 194 -25.03 -3.43 6.87
N PHE A 195 -24.63 -2.67 5.85
CA PHE A 195 -23.70 -1.55 6.06
C PHE A 195 -24.43 -0.29 6.50
N ASN A 196 -23.73 0.53 7.27
CA ASN A 196 -24.18 1.86 7.62
C ASN A 196 -23.95 2.81 6.44
N ILE A 197 -25.02 3.46 5.96
CA ILE A 197 -24.99 4.38 4.81
C ILE A 197 -24.05 5.56 5.06
N VAL A 198 -24.02 6.10 6.28
CA VAL A 198 -23.13 7.21 6.64
C VAL A 198 -21.68 6.79 6.51
N THR A 199 -21.34 5.60 7.03
CA THR A 199 -20.00 5.03 6.85
C THR A 199 -19.70 4.91 5.36
N VAL A 200 -20.57 4.31 4.56
CA VAL A 200 -20.34 4.14 3.13
C VAL A 200 -20.05 5.45 2.39
N ILE A 201 -20.87 6.49 2.60
CA ILE A 201 -20.72 7.75 1.89
C ILE A 201 -19.42 8.45 2.30
N VAL A 202 -19.17 8.55 3.60
CA VAL A 202 -17.99 9.26 4.14
C VAL A 202 -16.70 8.54 3.75
N THR A 203 -16.67 7.21 3.82
CA THR A 203 -15.46 6.43 3.53
C THR A 203 -15.17 6.40 2.04
N SER A 204 -16.21 6.26 1.20
CA SER A 204 -16.04 6.33 -0.25
C SER A 204 -15.61 7.73 -0.71
N LEU A 205 -16.07 8.80 -0.04
CA LEU A 205 -15.55 10.17 -0.26
C LEU A 205 -14.07 10.28 0.10
N ALA A 206 -13.69 9.86 1.30
CA ALA A 206 -12.30 9.91 1.75
C ALA A 206 -11.35 9.13 0.82
N ILE A 207 -11.74 7.91 0.41
CA ILE A 207 -10.98 7.09 -0.54
C ILE A 207 -10.93 7.75 -1.92
N GLY A 208 -12.06 8.28 -2.42
CA GLY A 208 -12.13 8.95 -3.72
C GLY A 208 -11.23 10.18 -3.80
N LEU A 209 -11.23 11.02 -2.76
CA LEU A 209 -10.40 12.24 -2.68
C LEU A 209 -8.89 11.95 -2.62
N THR A 210 -8.45 10.70 -2.39
CA THR A 210 -7.03 10.34 -2.56
C THR A 210 -6.58 10.43 -4.02
N ARG A 211 -7.53 10.35 -4.96
CA ARG A 211 -7.31 10.32 -6.42
C ARG A 211 -6.25 9.31 -6.87
N SER A 212 -6.12 8.23 -6.12
CA SER A 212 -5.09 7.21 -6.35
C SER A 212 -5.42 6.34 -7.57
N ASP A 213 -4.48 6.22 -8.51
CA ASP A 213 -4.58 5.32 -9.67
C ASP A 213 -4.81 3.86 -9.26
N LEU A 214 -4.13 3.44 -8.20
CA LEU A 214 -4.27 2.12 -7.58
C LEU A 214 -5.74 1.85 -7.23
N VAL A 215 -6.38 2.79 -6.55
CA VAL A 215 -7.78 2.68 -6.14
C VAL A 215 -8.69 2.61 -7.36
N ARG A 216 -8.47 3.48 -8.36
CA ARG A 216 -9.32 3.54 -9.55
C ARG A 216 -9.26 2.23 -10.34
N ILE A 217 -8.07 1.77 -10.70
CA ILE A 217 -7.86 0.51 -11.43
C ILE A 217 -8.45 -0.65 -10.63
N TYR A 218 -8.17 -0.71 -9.33
CA TYR A 218 -8.66 -1.80 -8.49
C TYR A 218 -10.19 -1.80 -8.36
N CYS A 219 -10.81 -0.63 -8.14
CA CYS A 219 -12.26 -0.49 -8.09
C CYS A 219 -12.93 -0.84 -9.43
N LEU A 220 -12.30 -0.54 -10.57
CA LEU A 220 -12.78 -0.96 -11.90
C LEU A 220 -12.75 -2.48 -12.05
N VAL A 221 -11.65 -3.14 -11.66
CA VAL A 221 -11.55 -4.61 -11.67
C VAL A 221 -12.63 -5.23 -10.79
N LEU A 222 -12.82 -4.69 -9.58
CA LEU A 222 -13.81 -5.21 -8.63
C LEU A 222 -15.24 -4.97 -9.12
N LEU A 223 -15.52 -3.82 -9.74
CA LEU A 223 -16.79 -3.53 -10.41
C LEU A 223 -17.06 -4.53 -11.53
N LEU A 224 -16.07 -4.85 -12.36
CA LEU A 224 -16.19 -5.83 -13.44
C LEU A 224 -16.53 -7.23 -12.88
N VAL A 225 -15.90 -7.66 -11.79
CA VAL A 225 -16.23 -8.92 -11.10
C VAL A 225 -17.69 -8.93 -10.64
N LEU A 226 -18.16 -7.83 -10.05
CA LEU A 226 -19.55 -7.71 -9.60
C LEU A 226 -20.56 -7.69 -10.76
N ILE A 227 -20.22 -7.03 -11.86
CA ILE A 227 -21.04 -7.02 -13.08
C ILE A 227 -21.15 -8.43 -13.69
N ILE A 228 -20.04 -9.17 -13.79
CA ILE A 228 -20.05 -10.57 -14.26
C ILE A 228 -20.95 -11.42 -13.36
N ASN A 229 -20.87 -11.25 -12.04
CA ASN A 229 -21.74 -11.97 -11.12
C ASN A 229 -23.21 -11.57 -11.28
N TYR A 230 -23.51 -10.29 -11.52
CA TYR A 230 -24.86 -9.83 -11.84
C TYR A 230 -25.39 -10.50 -13.12
N PHE A 231 -24.59 -10.62 -14.18
CA PHE A 231 -25.01 -11.33 -15.38
C PHE A 231 -25.30 -12.82 -15.12
N LYS A 232 -24.53 -13.47 -14.25
CA LYS A 232 -24.73 -14.88 -13.88
C LYS A 232 -25.93 -15.13 -12.97
N ARG A 233 -26.16 -14.28 -11.95
CA ARG A 233 -27.15 -14.51 -10.90
C ARG A 233 -28.37 -13.59 -10.95
N LYS A 234 -28.33 -12.51 -11.75
CA LYS A 234 -29.36 -11.45 -11.84
C LYS A 234 -29.68 -10.74 -10.51
N ILE A 235 -28.77 -10.83 -9.54
CA ILE A 235 -28.88 -10.17 -8.23
C ILE A 235 -27.82 -9.08 -8.15
N ILE A 236 -28.25 -7.84 -7.86
CA ILE A 236 -27.35 -6.70 -7.65
C ILE A 236 -26.74 -6.83 -6.26
N HIS A 237 -25.41 -6.96 -6.20
CA HIS A 237 -24.71 -6.98 -4.92
C HIS A 237 -24.64 -5.55 -4.36
N GLN A 238 -24.90 -5.39 -3.07
CA GLN A 238 -25.02 -4.06 -2.46
C GLN A 238 -23.70 -3.26 -2.50
N ALA A 239 -22.56 -3.94 -2.57
CA ALA A 239 -21.24 -3.33 -2.71
C ALA A 239 -21.04 -2.51 -4.01
N ILE A 240 -21.88 -2.69 -5.04
CA ILE A 240 -21.80 -1.91 -6.29
C ILE A 240 -21.93 -0.42 -6.02
N PHE A 241 -22.86 -0.02 -5.13
CA PHE A 241 -23.08 1.40 -4.80
C PHE A 241 -21.84 2.08 -4.18
N PRO A 242 -21.23 1.56 -3.10
CA PRO A 242 -19.97 2.04 -2.57
C PRO A 242 -18.84 2.24 -3.59
N ILE A 243 -18.69 1.30 -4.53
CA ILE A 243 -17.59 1.28 -5.50
C ILE A 243 -17.80 2.35 -6.56
N LEU A 244 -19.03 2.49 -7.07
CA LEU A 244 -19.38 3.58 -7.98
C LEU A 244 -19.16 4.94 -7.34
N LEU A 245 -19.47 5.07 -6.04
CA LEU A 245 -19.27 6.30 -5.29
C LEU A 245 -17.77 6.65 -5.15
N ILE A 246 -16.90 5.66 -4.90
CA ILE A 246 -15.43 5.87 -4.92
C ILE A 246 -14.97 6.38 -6.29
N LEU A 247 -15.39 5.72 -7.37
CA LEU A 247 -15.01 6.09 -8.72
C LEU A 247 -15.48 7.50 -9.07
N LEU A 248 -16.71 7.85 -8.72
CA LEU A 248 -17.26 9.18 -8.95
C LEU A 248 -16.47 10.26 -8.20
N PHE A 249 -16.18 10.05 -6.92
CA PHE A 249 -15.42 11.02 -6.14
C PHE A 249 -13.96 11.11 -6.57
N SER A 250 -13.37 10.06 -7.14
CA SER A 250 -12.01 10.10 -7.67
C SER A 250 -11.82 11.00 -8.89
N LEU A 251 -12.91 11.35 -9.58
CA LEU A 251 -12.91 12.29 -10.71
C LEU A 251 -12.87 13.75 -10.27
N ILE A 252 -13.20 14.04 -9.00
CA ILE A 252 -13.20 15.39 -8.46
C ILE A 252 -11.77 15.78 -8.13
N GLY A 253 -11.24 16.79 -8.83
CA GLY A 253 -9.99 17.45 -8.49
C GLY A 253 -10.25 18.87 -8.01
N ILE A 254 -9.63 19.27 -6.89
CA ILE A 254 -9.65 20.65 -6.40
C ILE A 254 -8.26 21.25 -6.58
N LYS A 255 -8.18 22.40 -7.26
CA LYS A 255 -6.95 23.19 -7.31
C LYS A 255 -6.94 24.15 -6.12
N GLU A 256 -5.97 23.95 -5.24
CA GLU A 256 -5.88 24.67 -3.98
C GLU A 256 -5.79 26.19 -4.17
N CYS A 257 -4.88 26.67 -5.02
CA CYS A 257 -4.69 28.11 -5.24
C CYS A 257 -5.81 28.80 -5.99
N ASP A 258 -6.64 28.06 -6.72
CA ASP A 258 -7.83 28.64 -7.35
C ASP A 258 -8.97 28.81 -6.34
N LEU A 259 -8.97 28.01 -5.26
CA LEU A 259 -9.99 28.01 -4.23
C LEU A 259 -9.64 28.90 -3.02
N ASN A 260 -8.37 28.88 -2.61
CA ASN A 260 -7.80 29.74 -1.58
C ASN A 260 -6.48 30.38 -2.06
N PRO A 261 -6.53 31.43 -2.90
CA PRO A 261 -5.33 32.09 -3.42
C PRO A 261 -4.50 32.80 -2.33
N GLN A 262 -5.05 32.94 -1.12
CA GLN A 262 -4.38 33.59 0.01
C GLN A 262 -3.61 32.60 0.90
N SER A 263 -3.60 31.30 0.59
CA SER A 263 -2.81 30.34 1.37
C SER A 263 -1.32 30.66 1.30
N GLU A 264 -0.58 30.34 2.36
CA GLU A 264 0.87 30.60 2.43
C GLU A 264 1.62 29.90 1.29
N ASP A 265 1.22 28.66 0.97
CA ASP A 265 1.80 27.85 -0.10
C ASP A 265 1.52 28.42 -1.52
N CYS A 266 0.35 29.05 -1.71
CA CYS A 266 0.00 29.68 -2.98
C CYS A 266 0.70 31.03 -3.20
N ILE A 267 0.90 31.81 -2.13
CA ILE A 267 1.63 33.08 -2.19
C ILE A 267 3.11 32.82 -2.50
N THR A 268 3.73 31.85 -1.83
CA THR A 268 5.15 31.51 -2.00
C THR A 268 5.48 30.97 -3.40
N SER A 269 4.51 30.35 -4.07
CA SER A 269 4.68 29.77 -5.40
C SER A 269 4.51 30.74 -6.59
N ASN A 270 4.24 32.03 -6.35
CA ASN A 270 4.11 33.09 -7.38
C ASN A 270 3.08 32.77 -8.50
N ILE A 271 2.04 32.00 -8.21
CA ILE A 271 1.02 31.63 -9.19
C ILE A 271 -0.02 32.77 -9.30
N LYS A 272 -0.16 33.36 -10.49
CA LYS A 272 -1.30 34.23 -10.79
C LYS A 272 -2.50 33.33 -11.09
N SER A 273 -3.48 33.28 -10.20
CA SER A 273 -4.74 32.54 -10.38
C SER A 273 -5.37 32.89 -11.73
N SER A 274 -5.27 31.99 -12.70
CA SER A 274 -5.90 32.16 -14.01
C SER A 274 -7.28 31.54 -13.98
N SER A 275 -8.31 32.38 -13.89
CA SER A 275 -9.73 32.07 -14.15
C SER A 275 -10.31 30.76 -13.54
N ILE A 276 -10.86 30.90 -12.33
CA ILE A 276 -12.17 30.41 -11.79
C ILE A 276 -12.68 28.99 -12.14
N GLU A 277 -11.84 27.98 -12.27
CA GLU A 277 -12.30 26.57 -12.16
C GLU A 277 -11.61 25.88 -10.98
N ALA A 278 -12.11 26.17 -9.77
CA ALA A 278 -11.64 25.57 -8.52
C ALA A 278 -11.87 24.04 -8.48
N VAL A 279 -12.86 23.55 -9.22
CA VAL A 279 -13.17 22.12 -9.35
C VAL A 279 -12.94 21.70 -10.80
N ILE A 280 -12.05 20.74 -10.98
CA ILE A 280 -11.72 20.16 -12.28
C ILE A 280 -12.15 18.71 -12.28
N PHE A 281 -12.93 18.36 -13.30
CA PHE A 281 -13.13 16.96 -13.67
C PHE A 281 -12.00 16.57 -14.60
N SER A 282 -11.11 15.71 -14.14
CA SER A 282 -10.00 15.26 -14.96
C SER A 282 -10.48 14.47 -16.17
N ASP A 283 -9.87 14.71 -17.32
CA ASP A 283 -10.10 13.92 -18.51
C ASP A 283 -9.75 12.45 -18.28
N ILE A 284 -10.58 11.56 -18.83
CA ILE A 284 -10.41 10.11 -18.70
C ILE A 284 -9.05 9.67 -19.30
N GLY A 285 -8.53 10.40 -20.30
CA GLY A 285 -7.24 10.12 -20.94
C GLY A 285 -6.03 10.37 -20.05
N GLU A 286 -5.92 11.55 -19.43
CA GLU A 286 -4.82 11.88 -18.51
C GLU A 286 -4.85 10.99 -17.26
N THR A 287 -6.03 10.57 -16.83
CA THR A 287 -6.20 9.68 -15.68
C THR A 287 -5.84 8.22 -15.92
N LEU A 288 -5.67 7.81 -17.18
CA LEU A 288 -5.24 6.46 -17.56
C LEU A 288 -3.73 6.36 -17.79
N ALA A 289 -2.99 7.49 -17.80
CA ALA A 289 -1.55 7.48 -17.96
C ALA A 289 -0.86 6.95 -16.70
N ILE A 290 -0.04 5.89 -16.85
CA ILE A 290 0.76 5.35 -15.75
C ILE A 290 1.93 6.31 -15.49
N GLY A 291 2.05 6.80 -14.26
CA GLY A 291 3.17 7.66 -13.86
C GLY A 291 4.53 6.98 -14.01
N SER A 292 5.56 7.77 -14.30
CA SER A 292 6.93 7.29 -14.59
C SER A 292 7.51 6.41 -13.48
N ASP A 293 7.20 6.70 -12.21
CA ASP A 293 7.71 5.93 -11.08
C ASP A 293 7.20 4.48 -11.10
N ARG A 294 5.95 4.29 -11.54
CA ARG A 294 5.31 2.97 -11.62
C ARG A 294 5.75 2.21 -12.87
N SER A 295 5.89 2.89 -14.01
CA SER A 295 6.45 2.27 -15.22
C SER A 295 7.87 1.79 -14.97
N ASN A 296 8.71 2.61 -14.31
CA ASN A 296 10.08 2.28 -13.96
C ASN A 296 10.20 1.00 -13.13
N VAL A 297 9.31 0.78 -12.16
CA VAL A 297 9.28 -0.44 -11.34
C VAL A 297 8.93 -1.67 -12.19
N VAL A 298 7.96 -1.54 -13.11
CA VAL A 298 7.58 -2.61 -14.04
C VAL A 298 8.72 -2.93 -15.00
N ASP A 299 9.36 -1.91 -15.56
CA ASP A 299 10.48 -2.07 -16.48
C ASP A 299 11.68 -2.72 -15.78
N TYR A 300 11.97 -2.33 -14.54
CA TYR A 300 12.99 -2.98 -13.72
C TYR A 300 12.67 -4.44 -13.43
N PHE A 301 11.40 -4.76 -13.15
CA PHE A 301 10.98 -6.14 -12.95
C PHE A 301 11.16 -6.98 -14.22
N ILE A 302 10.77 -6.46 -15.38
CA ILE A 302 10.95 -7.13 -16.69
C ILE A 302 12.45 -7.30 -16.99
N PHE A 303 13.27 -6.29 -16.74
CA PHE A 303 14.72 -6.33 -16.91
C PHE A 303 15.34 -7.45 -16.05
N SER A 304 14.94 -7.51 -14.78
CA SER A 304 15.46 -8.48 -13.80
C SER A 304 14.94 -9.91 -14.02
N PHE A 305 13.82 -10.07 -14.75
CA PHE A 305 13.25 -11.38 -15.07
C PHE A 305 14.18 -12.25 -15.95
N LYS A 306 15.14 -11.64 -16.65
CA LYS A 306 16.10 -12.37 -17.50
C LYS A 306 17.01 -13.31 -16.72
N SER A 307 17.31 -13.02 -15.46
CA SER A 307 18.15 -13.88 -14.62
C SER A 307 17.38 -14.60 -13.52
N LEU A 308 16.25 -14.05 -13.01
CA LEU A 308 15.40 -14.61 -11.94
C LEU A 308 16.16 -15.09 -10.68
N SER A 309 17.43 -14.71 -10.55
CA SER A 309 18.28 -15.00 -9.41
C SER A 309 17.83 -14.17 -8.22
N PRO A 310 17.75 -14.74 -7.01
CA PRO A 310 17.50 -13.95 -5.81
C PRO A 310 18.55 -12.86 -5.71
N GLN A 311 18.11 -11.63 -5.46
CA GLN A 311 19.02 -10.49 -5.20
C GLN A 311 19.30 -10.34 -3.70
N GLY A 312 18.55 -11.04 -2.85
CA GLY A 312 18.57 -10.92 -1.40
C GLY A 312 17.64 -9.82 -0.89
N ILE A 313 17.15 -10.00 0.33
CA ILE A 313 16.15 -9.12 0.97
C ILE A 313 16.64 -7.67 1.09
N THR A 314 17.95 -7.41 1.18
CA THR A 314 18.53 -6.08 1.40
C THR A 314 18.83 -5.31 0.12
N ASN A 315 19.10 -6.00 -1.00
CA ASN A 315 19.77 -5.39 -2.15
C ASN A 315 18.81 -4.89 -3.24
N ILE A 316 17.50 -5.12 -3.10
CA ILE A 316 16.52 -4.80 -4.16
C ILE A 316 16.49 -3.31 -4.47
N ASN A 317 16.48 -2.46 -3.44
CA ASN A 317 16.47 -1.00 -3.62
C ASN A 317 17.80 -0.52 -4.23
N SER A 318 18.94 -1.13 -3.89
CA SER A 318 20.21 -0.83 -4.56
C SER A 318 20.25 -1.29 -6.02
N GLY A 319 19.69 -2.47 -6.33
CA GLY A 319 19.57 -2.98 -7.69
C GLY A 319 18.69 -2.07 -8.55
N PHE A 320 17.56 -1.61 -8.00
CA PHE A 320 16.67 -0.66 -8.65
C PHE A 320 17.34 0.70 -8.88
N SER A 321 18.06 1.21 -7.88
CA SER A 321 18.85 2.44 -8.00
C SER A 321 19.91 2.34 -9.09
N ASN A 322 20.60 1.20 -9.19
CA ASN A 322 21.61 0.95 -10.21
C ASN A 322 20.99 0.89 -11.61
N TYR A 323 19.82 0.26 -11.75
CA TYR A 323 19.07 0.24 -13.00
C TYR A 323 18.70 1.66 -13.47
N LEU A 324 18.11 2.47 -12.59
CA LEU A 324 17.69 3.83 -12.93
C LEU A 324 18.86 4.78 -13.18
N SER A 325 19.99 4.57 -12.50
CA SER A 325 21.16 5.44 -12.64
C SER A 325 22.10 5.03 -13.77
N GLN A 326 21.89 3.88 -14.42
CA GLN A 326 22.81 3.33 -15.42
C GLN A 326 23.04 4.29 -16.60
N GLU A 327 21.96 4.84 -17.16
CA GLU A 327 22.05 5.80 -18.27
C GLU A 327 22.70 7.11 -17.82
N ILE A 328 22.33 7.62 -16.63
CA ILE A 328 22.89 8.84 -16.04
C ILE A 328 24.40 8.71 -15.81
N GLN A 329 24.85 7.55 -15.30
CA GLN A 329 26.26 7.27 -15.07
C GLN A 329 27.05 7.23 -16.39
N GLN A 330 26.48 6.64 -17.44
CA GLN A 330 27.09 6.63 -18.77
C GLN A 330 27.19 8.04 -19.36
N GLU A 331 26.11 8.83 -19.26
CA GLU A 331 26.11 10.24 -19.69
C GLU A 331 27.19 11.04 -18.96
N MET A 332 27.23 10.98 -17.63
CA MET A 332 28.26 11.69 -16.84
C MET A 332 29.68 11.23 -17.18
N TYR A 333 29.89 9.93 -17.39
CA TYR A 333 31.20 9.41 -17.78
C TYR A 333 31.65 10.00 -19.13
N PHE A 334 30.75 10.11 -20.11
CA PHE A 334 31.05 10.75 -21.39
C PHE A 334 31.24 12.26 -21.25
N THR A 335 30.39 12.97 -20.49
CA THR A 335 30.52 14.41 -20.27
C THR A 335 31.84 14.77 -19.58
N ASN A 336 32.24 14.01 -18.55
CA ASN A 336 33.48 14.28 -17.81
C ASN A 336 34.75 13.90 -18.59
N ARG A 337 34.67 13.04 -19.61
CA ARG A 337 35.84 12.59 -20.40
C ARG A 337 35.90 13.14 -21.82
N SER A 338 34.88 13.85 -22.32
CA SER A 338 34.88 14.39 -23.68
C SER A 338 35.03 15.92 -23.71
N LEU A 339 35.88 16.42 -24.62
CA LEU A 339 36.06 17.85 -24.87
C LEU A 339 34.73 18.46 -25.38
N PRO A 340 34.33 19.66 -24.91
CA PRO A 340 33.04 20.28 -25.24
C PRO A 340 32.70 20.36 -26.74
N ASN A 341 33.71 20.53 -27.61
CA ASN A 341 33.55 20.60 -29.06
C ASN A 341 33.13 19.27 -29.72
N TYR A 342 33.41 18.13 -29.10
CA TYR A 342 33.05 16.82 -29.66
C TYR A 342 31.57 16.47 -29.38
N LEU A 343 31.02 16.97 -28.27
CA LEU A 343 29.62 16.82 -27.89
C LEU A 343 28.68 17.62 -28.83
N LEU A 344 29.08 18.84 -29.20
CA LEU A 344 28.35 19.70 -30.15
C LEU A 344 28.19 19.08 -31.54
N LYS A 345 29.15 18.27 -32.00
CA LYS A 345 29.14 17.68 -33.36
C LYS A 345 28.32 16.40 -33.51
N ARG A 346 27.99 15.71 -32.41
CA ARG A 346 27.32 14.40 -32.46
C ARG A 346 25.88 14.44 -31.94
N PHE A 347 25.53 15.43 -31.13
CA PHE A 347 24.23 15.57 -30.48
C PHE A 347 23.69 16.99 -30.66
N GLU A 348 23.37 17.39 -31.90
CA GLU A 348 22.85 18.72 -32.24
C GLU A 348 21.42 19.01 -31.70
N ALA A 349 20.75 18.06 -31.05
CA ALA A 349 19.50 18.32 -30.37
C ALA A 349 19.23 17.29 -29.26
N LYS A 350 19.57 17.64 -28.02
CA LYS A 350 18.81 17.39 -26.77
C LYS A 350 19.66 17.90 -25.60
N ASN A 351 19.03 18.63 -24.69
CA ASN A 351 19.68 19.25 -23.54
C ASN A 351 20.46 18.22 -22.71
N PHE A 352 21.77 18.40 -22.59
CA PHE A 352 22.58 17.80 -21.54
C PHE A 352 22.21 18.46 -20.20
N GLY A 353 21.85 17.67 -19.18
CA GLY A 353 21.71 18.17 -17.81
C GLY A 353 20.31 18.18 -17.18
N THR A 354 19.30 17.53 -17.76
CA THR A 354 17.97 17.38 -17.12
C THR A 354 17.75 16.02 -16.44
N GLY A 355 18.81 15.24 -16.20
CA GLY A 355 18.71 13.95 -15.54
C GLY A 355 18.39 14.07 -14.05
N ASN A 356 17.69 13.09 -13.48
CA ASN A 356 17.46 12.97 -12.04
C ASN A 356 18.76 12.54 -11.32
N TYR A 357 19.75 13.44 -11.25
CA TYR A 357 21.05 13.18 -10.61
C TYR A 357 20.93 12.85 -9.11
N SER A 358 19.78 13.12 -8.48
CA SER A 358 19.44 12.66 -7.14
C SER A 358 19.55 11.14 -7.00
N LEU A 359 19.30 10.37 -8.06
CA LEU A 359 19.41 8.91 -8.12
C LEU A 359 20.83 8.37 -7.91
N LEU A 360 21.85 9.22 -8.05
CA LEU A 360 23.25 8.85 -7.78
C LEU A 360 23.60 8.90 -6.30
N LYS A 361 22.81 9.66 -5.52
CA LYS A 361 23.05 9.89 -4.09
C LYS A 361 22.00 9.22 -3.21
N TYR A 362 20.76 9.17 -3.68
CA TYR A 362 19.61 8.64 -2.94
C TYR A 362 19.04 7.44 -3.69
N SER A 363 18.92 6.30 -3.01
CA SER A 363 18.32 5.10 -3.57
C SER A 363 16.80 5.16 -3.48
N PRO A 364 16.06 5.13 -4.60
CA PRO A 364 14.62 5.03 -4.55
C PRO A 364 14.18 3.66 -4.03
N ASN A 365 13.03 3.66 -3.38
CA ASN A 365 12.34 2.47 -2.94
C ASN A 365 11.53 1.87 -4.09
N VAL A 366 11.52 0.54 -4.23
CA VAL A 366 10.72 -0.13 -5.28
C VAL A 366 9.22 0.04 -5.04
N GLN A 367 8.80 0.19 -3.77
CA GLN A 367 7.41 0.46 -3.38
C GLN A 367 6.39 -0.42 -4.13
N ASN A 368 6.61 -1.74 -4.18
CA ASN A 368 5.66 -2.71 -4.71
C ASN A 368 5.89 -4.07 -4.03
N LEU A 369 4.86 -4.58 -3.37
CA LEU A 369 4.97 -5.80 -2.56
C LEU A 369 5.40 -7.00 -3.39
N PHE A 370 4.76 -7.22 -4.54
CA PHE A 370 5.04 -8.37 -5.38
C PHE A 370 6.43 -8.31 -5.99
N VAL A 371 6.80 -7.18 -6.61
CA VAL A 371 8.11 -7.00 -7.25
C VAL A 371 9.23 -7.12 -6.23
N ASN A 372 9.09 -6.50 -5.06
CA ASN A 372 10.09 -6.57 -4.01
C ASN A 372 10.30 -8.02 -3.54
N ASN A 373 9.24 -8.75 -3.21
CA ASN A 373 9.38 -10.14 -2.76
C ASN A 373 9.84 -11.10 -3.88
N ALA A 374 9.39 -10.90 -5.12
CA ALA A 374 9.79 -11.73 -6.26
C ALA A 374 11.27 -11.59 -6.59
N LEU A 375 11.83 -10.37 -6.51
CA LEU A 375 13.26 -10.13 -6.74
C LEU A 375 14.11 -10.50 -5.52
N SER A 376 13.58 -10.31 -4.32
CA SER A 376 14.20 -10.71 -3.06
C SER A 376 14.48 -12.21 -3.00
N LEU A 377 13.42 -12.99 -3.23
CA LEU A 377 13.40 -14.43 -2.97
C LEU A 377 13.58 -15.27 -4.25
N GLY A 378 13.48 -14.63 -5.43
CA GLY A 378 13.65 -15.26 -6.73
C GLY A 378 12.51 -16.19 -7.14
N ALA A 379 12.80 -17.05 -8.12
CA ALA A 379 11.85 -18.03 -8.66
C ALA A 379 11.13 -18.93 -7.62
N PRO A 380 11.77 -19.37 -6.50
CA PRO A 380 11.08 -20.17 -5.48
C PRO A 380 9.83 -19.49 -4.91
N PHE A 381 9.87 -18.18 -4.66
CA PHE A 381 8.72 -17.44 -4.13
C PHE A 381 7.54 -17.44 -5.12
N VAL A 382 7.83 -17.19 -6.39
CA VAL A 382 6.80 -17.22 -7.46
C VAL A 382 6.19 -18.62 -7.58
N ALA A 383 7.02 -19.67 -7.49
CA ALA A 383 6.55 -21.05 -7.51
C ALA A 383 5.66 -21.39 -6.29
N ILE A 384 6.05 -20.96 -5.09
CA ILE A 384 5.23 -21.16 -3.87
C ILE A 384 3.90 -20.43 -3.98
N LEU A 385 3.90 -19.17 -4.42
CA LEU A 385 2.66 -18.42 -4.66
C LEU A 385 1.76 -19.12 -5.68
N PHE A 386 2.35 -19.63 -6.77
CA PHE A 386 1.61 -20.39 -7.77
C PHE A 386 0.99 -21.66 -7.18
N VAL A 387 1.73 -22.43 -6.38
CA VAL A 387 1.21 -23.64 -5.71
C VAL A 387 0.09 -23.29 -4.74
N ILE A 388 0.25 -22.23 -3.93
CA ILE A 388 -0.79 -21.75 -3.00
C ILE A 388 -2.05 -21.36 -3.78
N PHE A 389 -1.88 -20.61 -4.88
CA PHE A 389 -2.99 -20.20 -5.75
C PHE A 389 -3.71 -21.39 -6.37
N MET A 390 -2.95 -22.36 -6.91
CA MET A 390 -3.51 -23.58 -7.49
C MET A 390 -4.26 -24.41 -6.46
N ASN A 391 -3.71 -24.52 -5.25
CA ASN A 391 -4.40 -25.20 -4.15
C ASN A 391 -5.74 -24.52 -3.85
N PHE A 392 -5.78 -23.20 -3.69
CA PHE A 392 -7.04 -22.48 -3.49
C PHE A 392 -8.03 -22.66 -4.64
N TRP A 393 -7.55 -22.62 -5.89
CA TRP A 393 -8.38 -22.78 -7.08
C TRP A 393 -9.04 -24.15 -7.19
N ILE A 394 -8.39 -25.19 -6.63
CA ILE A 394 -8.89 -26.56 -6.62
C ILE A 394 -9.78 -26.80 -5.38
N SER A 395 -9.40 -26.30 -4.22
CA SER A 395 -10.05 -26.63 -2.95
C SER A 395 -11.35 -25.87 -2.69
N GLU A 396 -11.49 -24.66 -3.23
CA GLU A 396 -12.59 -23.75 -2.91
C GLU A 396 -13.63 -23.66 -4.04
N LYS A 397 -14.90 -23.41 -3.68
CA LYS A 397 -15.97 -23.21 -4.66
C LYS A 397 -15.79 -21.87 -5.36
N LYS A 398 -15.88 -21.85 -6.68
CA LYS A 398 -15.68 -20.66 -7.53
C LYS A 398 -16.90 -19.74 -7.57
N ASP A 399 -17.37 -19.33 -6.40
CA ASP A 399 -18.48 -18.41 -6.21
C ASP A 399 -18.00 -16.94 -6.14
N LEU A 400 -18.93 -16.01 -5.90
CA LEU A 400 -18.57 -14.59 -5.78
C LEU A 400 -17.56 -14.36 -4.65
N ASN A 401 -17.74 -15.02 -3.50
CA ASN A 401 -16.88 -14.83 -2.34
C ASN A 401 -15.43 -15.23 -2.65
N PHE A 402 -15.23 -16.32 -3.41
CA PHE A 402 -13.93 -16.72 -3.93
C PHE A 402 -13.27 -15.63 -4.78
N TYR A 403 -13.99 -15.06 -5.75
CA TYR A 403 -13.42 -14.00 -6.59
C TYR A 403 -13.14 -12.72 -5.80
N ILE A 404 -13.97 -12.36 -4.81
CA ILE A 404 -13.74 -11.22 -3.93
C ILE A 404 -12.51 -11.43 -3.05
N PHE A 405 -12.35 -12.61 -2.47
CA PHE A 405 -11.14 -12.94 -1.68
C PHE A 405 -9.88 -12.88 -2.55
N LEU A 406 -9.96 -13.38 -3.79
CA LEU A 406 -8.87 -13.28 -4.76
C LEU A 406 -8.55 -11.82 -5.12
N CYS A 407 -9.55 -10.95 -5.23
CA CYS A 407 -9.32 -9.51 -5.41
C CYS A 407 -8.56 -8.92 -4.21
N ILE A 408 -8.91 -9.27 -2.96
CA ILE A 408 -8.18 -8.79 -1.77
C ILE A 408 -6.71 -9.23 -1.81
N LEU A 409 -6.43 -10.48 -2.20
CA LEU A 409 -5.05 -10.95 -2.38
C LEU A 409 -4.32 -10.16 -3.47
N LEU A 410 -4.96 -9.94 -4.61
CA LEU A 410 -4.40 -9.13 -5.70
C LEU A 410 -4.11 -7.69 -5.27
N PHE A 411 -4.99 -7.08 -4.46
CA PHE A 411 -4.79 -5.72 -3.94
C PHE A 411 -3.44 -5.59 -3.22
N PHE A 412 -3.16 -6.49 -2.28
CA PHE A 412 -1.91 -6.47 -1.53
C PHE A 412 -0.69 -6.64 -2.45
N SER A 413 -0.77 -7.49 -3.48
CA SER A 413 0.31 -7.68 -4.45
C SER A 413 0.70 -6.40 -5.21
N ILE A 414 -0.26 -5.51 -5.47
CA ILE A 414 -0.04 -4.25 -6.22
C ILE A 414 0.11 -3.01 -5.32
N THR A 415 -0.09 -3.15 -4.01
CA THR A 415 0.07 -2.01 -3.07
C THR A 415 1.50 -1.51 -2.98
N PRO A 416 1.69 -0.21 -2.68
CA PRO A 416 3.01 0.40 -2.59
C PRO A 416 3.76 0.09 -1.27
N ILE A 417 3.43 -1.03 -0.65
CA ILE A 417 4.07 -1.52 0.57
C ILE A 417 5.16 -2.50 0.15
N GLU A 418 6.39 -2.34 0.64
CA GLU A 418 7.50 -3.19 0.20
C GLU A 418 7.43 -4.62 0.74
N GLU A 419 6.83 -4.81 1.91
CA GLU A 419 6.96 -6.06 2.68
C GLU A 419 5.63 -6.55 3.24
N PHE A 420 5.52 -7.88 3.34
CA PHE A 420 4.44 -8.50 4.08
C PHE A 420 4.54 -8.11 5.55
N ASN A 421 3.44 -7.67 6.15
CA ASN A 421 3.43 -7.16 7.51
C ASN A 421 2.21 -7.70 8.28
N THR A 422 2.18 -7.48 9.58
CA THR A 422 1.09 -8.00 10.43
C THR A 422 -0.28 -7.44 10.06
N PHE A 423 -0.34 -6.24 9.48
CA PHE A 423 -1.57 -5.67 8.93
C PHE A 423 -2.11 -6.52 7.77
N SER A 424 -1.31 -6.75 6.72
CA SER A 424 -1.75 -7.56 5.57
C SER A 424 -2.07 -8.99 5.99
N ALA A 425 -1.31 -9.57 6.92
CA ALA A 425 -1.62 -10.89 7.50
C ALA A 425 -2.99 -10.95 8.17
N LEU A 426 -3.32 -9.95 8.99
CA LEU A 426 -4.60 -9.88 9.72
C LEU A 426 -5.77 -9.77 8.73
N ILE A 427 -5.65 -8.91 7.72
CA ILE A 427 -6.71 -8.70 6.72
C ILE A 427 -6.90 -9.93 5.84
N ILE A 428 -5.82 -10.56 5.37
CA ILE A 428 -5.90 -11.78 4.57
C ILE A 428 -6.53 -12.92 5.39
N GLY A 429 -6.10 -13.11 6.64
CA GLY A 429 -6.66 -14.13 7.52
C GLY A 429 -8.12 -13.89 7.89
N ALA A 430 -8.51 -12.63 8.14
CA ALA A 430 -9.90 -12.25 8.35
C ALA A 430 -10.74 -12.47 7.10
N GLY A 431 -10.27 -12.02 5.93
CA GLY A 431 -10.95 -12.21 4.64
C GLY A 431 -11.17 -13.68 4.31
N TYR A 432 -10.17 -14.54 4.57
CA TYR A 432 -10.30 -15.98 4.34
C TYR A 432 -11.45 -16.60 5.14
N ASN A 433 -11.57 -16.28 6.43
CA ASN A 433 -12.67 -16.84 7.22
C ASN A 433 -13.99 -16.14 6.98
N MET A 434 -14.02 -14.82 7.02
CA MET A 434 -15.26 -14.04 7.07
C MET A 434 -15.93 -13.89 5.70
N ILE A 435 -15.16 -13.91 4.61
CA ILE A 435 -15.69 -13.79 3.24
C ILE A 435 -15.82 -15.18 2.62
N LEU A 436 -14.74 -15.96 2.63
CA LEU A 436 -14.71 -17.24 1.90
C LEU A 436 -15.41 -18.37 2.66
N LYS A 437 -15.16 -18.54 3.98
CA LYS A 437 -15.67 -19.69 4.75
C LYS A 437 -16.97 -19.47 5.51
N ASP A 438 -17.23 -18.26 6.02
CA ASP A 438 -18.38 -17.98 6.91
C ASP A 438 -19.73 -18.21 6.20
N LYS A 439 -19.74 -18.14 4.86
CA LYS A 439 -20.95 -18.30 4.04
C LYS A 439 -21.08 -19.65 3.35
N SER A 440 -20.15 -20.59 3.55
CA SER A 440 -20.30 -21.96 3.03
C SER A 440 -21.12 -22.88 3.96
N ASN A 441 -21.44 -22.41 5.17
CA ASN A 441 -22.12 -23.17 6.23
C ASN A 441 -23.53 -22.63 6.59
N ARG A 442 -24.06 -21.69 5.82
CA ARG A 442 -25.49 -21.34 5.76
C ARG A 442 -26.01 -21.72 4.38
#